data_AF-A0A0H3D7C0-F1
#
_entry.id   AF-A0A0H3D7C0-F1
#
_cell.length_a   1.000
_cell.length_b   1.000
_cell.length_c   1.000
_cell.angle_alpha   90.00
_cell.angle_beta   90.00
_cell.angle_gamma   90.00
#
_symmetry.space_group_name_H-M   'P 1'
#
loop_
_entity.id
_entity.type
_entity.pdbx_description
1 polymer ?
#
loop_
_entity_poly.entity_id
_entity_poly.type
_entity_poly.pdbx_seq_one_letter_code
_entity_poly.pdbx_strand_id
1 'polypeptide(L)'
;MAAYRARPASDPSLVPVLDPLVPAVIHTVRHWSTGDVPVAVIHDEQLALTAERVLQLKATLGPRLADVRFVDSRSDARVQIADFVAGVARRIASDRLNGRGEPRLTTLLASFTDADSVWDGPVG
;
A
#
# COMPACT_ATOMS: atom_id res chain seq x y z
N MET A 1 19.96 -1.03 -7.53
CA MET A 1 19.16 0.16 -7.13
C MET A 1 19.23 1.34 -8.11
N ALA A 2 20.38 1.65 -8.74
CA ALA A 2 20.48 2.79 -9.67
C ALA A 2 19.66 2.63 -10.98
N ALA A 3 19.57 1.40 -11.53
CA ALA A 3 18.90 1.16 -12.81
C ALA A 3 17.36 1.26 -12.78
N TYR A 4 16.72 1.14 -11.61
CA TYR A 4 15.25 1.18 -11.49
C TYR A 4 14.69 2.61 -11.50
N ARG A 5 15.47 3.59 -11.02
CA ARG A 5 15.09 5.01 -11.03
C ARG A 5 15.18 5.67 -12.42
N ALA A 6 15.80 5.03 -13.41
CA ALA A 6 16.18 5.67 -14.67
C ALA A 6 15.15 5.53 -15.81
N ARG A 7 14.13 4.66 -15.68
CA ARG A 7 13.07 4.46 -16.71
C ARG A 7 11.84 5.40 -16.70
N PRO A 8 11.51 6.18 -15.65
CA PRO A 8 10.30 7.02 -15.68
C PRO A 8 10.42 8.29 -16.53
N ALA A 9 11.63 8.70 -16.91
CA ALA A 9 11.86 10.01 -17.52
C ALA A 9 11.36 10.14 -18.97
N SER A 10 10.93 9.04 -19.61
CA SER A 10 10.63 9.00 -21.05
C SER A 10 9.16 8.76 -21.42
N ASP A 11 8.24 8.53 -20.47
CA ASP A 11 6.82 8.31 -20.78
C ASP A 11 5.87 8.69 -19.61
N PRO A 12 5.12 9.80 -19.72
CA PRO A 12 4.16 10.26 -18.71
C PRO A 12 2.90 9.40 -18.58
N SER A 13 2.67 8.44 -19.49
CA SER A 13 1.54 7.49 -19.42
C SER A 13 1.85 6.26 -18.57
N LEU A 14 3.12 6.04 -18.26
CA LEU A 14 3.54 5.14 -17.20
C LEU A 14 3.17 5.79 -15.88
N VAL A 15 2.18 5.19 -15.21
CA VAL A 15 1.96 5.20 -13.75
C VAL A 15 3.22 5.69 -13.03
N PRO A 16 3.13 6.66 -12.09
CA PRO A 16 4.31 7.08 -11.35
C PRO A 16 5.03 5.81 -10.90
N VAL A 17 6.30 5.63 -11.29
CA VAL A 17 7.12 4.45 -11.00
C VAL A 17 7.28 4.20 -9.48
N LEU A 18 6.63 5.04 -8.69
CA LEU A 18 6.56 5.15 -7.25
C LEU A 18 5.13 4.95 -6.70
N ASP A 19 4.15 4.49 -7.48
CA ASP A 19 2.80 4.19 -6.98
C ASP A 19 2.87 3.02 -5.97
N PRO A 20 2.70 3.28 -4.66
CA PRO A 20 2.87 2.26 -3.63
C PRO A 20 1.69 1.29 -3.59
N LEU A 21 0.60 1.56 -4.33
CA LEU A 21 -0.68 0.87 -4.17
C LEU A 21 -0.59 -0.62 -4.50
N VAL A 22 -0.03 -0.98 -5.66
CA VAL A 22 0.06 -2.39 -6.08
C VAL A 22 0.95 -3.21 -5.12
N PRO A 23 2.18 -2.75 -4.77
CA PRO A 23 2.99 -3.42 -3.75
C PRO A 23 2.28 -3.54 -2.39
N ALA A 24 1.60 -2.49 -1.93
CA ALA A 24 0.90 -2.49 -0.65
C ALA A 24 -0.24 -3.53 -0.62
N VAL A 25 -1.01 -3.65 -1.70
CA VAL A 25 -2.07 -4.66 -1.82
C VAL A 25 -1.48 -6.08 -1.80
N ILE A 26 -0.39 -6.31 -2.56
CA ILE A 26 0.30 -7.61 -2.58
C ILE A 26 0.78 -8.01 -1.17
N HIS A 27 1.45 -7.09 -0.47
CA HIS A 27 1.93 -7.34 0.89
C HIS A 27 0.76 -7.61 1.85
N THR A 28 -0.28 -6.78 1.80
CA THR A 28 -1.46 -6.95 2.64
C THR A 28 -2.08 -8.33 2.46
N VAL A 29 -2.28 -8.79 1.22
CA VAL A 29 -2.82 -10.12 0.95
C VAL A 29 -1.90 -11.22 1.48
N ARG A 30 -0.59 -11.12 1.27
CA ARG A 30 0.36 -12.11 1.78
C ARG A 30 0.35 -12.20 3.31
N HIS A 31 0.32 -11.05 3.99
CA HIS A 31 0.28 -10.98 5.44
C HIS A 31 -0.96 -11.67 6.01
N TRP A 32 -2.14 -11.38 5.46
CA TRP A 32 -3.41 -11.91 5.99
C TRP A 32 -3.79 -13.30 5.46
N SER A 33 -3.19 -13.76 4.36
CA SER A 33 -3.37 -15.13 3.83
C SER A 33 -2.37 -16.15 4.40
N THR A 34 -1.75 -15.83 5.55
CA THR A 34 -0.86 -16.76 6.25
C THR A 34 -1.64 -18.03 6.64
N GLY A 35 -1.07 -19.22 6.40
CA GLY A 35 -1.77 -20.50 6.59
C GLY A 35 -2.71 -20.88 5.45
N ASP A 36 -2.50 -20.31 4.25
CA ASP A 36 -3.23 -20.60 3.00
C ASP A 36 -4.74 -20.33 3.08
N VAL A 37 -5.15 -19.41 3.96
CA VAL A 37 -6.53 -18.90 4.03
C VAL A 37 -6.70 -17.81 2.96
N PRO A 38 -7.58 -17.99 1.95
CA PRO A 38 -7.86 -16.95 0.98
C PRO A 38 -8.48 -15.70 1.63
N VAL A 39 -8.08 -14.52 1.17
CA VAL A 39 -8.62 -13.24 1.67
C VAL A 39 -9.29 -12.45 0.57
N ALA A 40 -10.33 -11.71 0.92
CA ALA A 40 -10.96 -10.72 0.06
C ALA A 40 -10.51 -9.31 0.46
N VAL A 41 -10.17 -8.48 -0.52
CA VAL A 41 -9.78 -7.08 -0.31
C VAL A 41 -10.98 -6.18 -0.56
N ILE A 42 -11.23 -5.27 0.36
CA ILE A 42 -12.19 -4.17 0.19
C ILE A 42 -11.38 -2.89 0.12
N HIS A 43 -11.61 -2.11 -0.92
CA HIS A 43 -10.85 -0.89 -1.19
C HIS A 43 -11.82 0.26 -1.50
N ASP A 44 -11.45 1.49 -1.14
CA ASP A 44 -12.17 2.68 -1.62
C ASP A 44 -12.17 2.72 -3.15
N GLU A 45 -13.13 3.42 -3.74
CA GLU A 45 -13.12 3.69 -5.17
C GLU A 45 -11.83 4.41 -5.57
N GLN A 46 -10.98 3.71 -6.32
CA GLN A 46 -9.67 4.21 -6.70
C GLN A 46 -9.49 4.04 -8.22
N LEU A 47 -9.43 5.16 -8.93
CA LEU A 47 -9.25 5.20 -10.38
C LEU A 47 -7.94 4.52 -10.83
N ALA A 48 -6.93 4.49 -9.95
CA ALA A 48 -5.67 3.82 -10.21
C ALA A 48 -5.73 2.28 -10.15
N LEU A 49 -6.78 1.66 -9.57
CA LEU A 49 -6.96 0.21 -9.51
C LEU A 49 -7.92 -0.25 -10.62
N THR A 50 -7.46 -0.14 -11.86
CA THR A 50 -8.23 -0.58 -13.04
C THR A 50 -8.52 -2.09 -13.00
N ALA A 51 -9.53 -2.53 -13.76
CA ALA A 51 -9.86 -3.94 -13.89
C ALA A 51 -8.67 -4.80 -14.35
N GLU A 52 -7.84 -4.28 -15.27
CA GLU A 52 -6.61 -4.94 -15.72
C GLU A 52 -5.61 -5.16 -14.57
N ARG A 53 -5.41 -4.15 -13.72
CA ARG A 53 -4.54 -4.28 -12.54
C ARG A 53 -5.09 -5.28 -11.53
N VAL A 54 -6.41 -5.33 -11.35
CA VAL A 54 -7.04 -6.36 -10.49
C VAL A 54 -6.78 -7.76 -11.06
N LEU A 55 -6.84 -7.94 -12.38
CA LEU A 55 -6.48 -9.22 -13.00
C LEU A 55 -5.01 -9.57 -12.79
N GLN A 56 -4.10 -8.60 -12.93
CA GLN A 56 -2.67 -8.79 -12.66
C GLN A 56 -2.40 -9.17 -11.19
N LEU A 57 -3.11 -8.55 -10.25
CA LEU A 57 -3.07 -8.89 -8.82
C LEU A 57 -3.55 -10.32 -8.59
N LYS A 58 -4.68 -10.72 -9.16
CA LYS A 58 -5.20 -12.10 -9.07
C LYS A 58 -4.23 -13.12 -9.66
N ALA A 59 -3.59 -12.80 -10.80
CA ALA A 59 -2.58 -13.67 -11.41
C ALA A 59 -1.32 -13.80 -10.53
N THR A 60 -0.90 -12.72 -9.86
CA THR A 60 0.30 -12.70 -9.01
C THR A 60 0.08 -13.39 -7.66
N LEU A 61 -1.11 -13.23 -7.08
CA LEU A 61 -1.44 -13.74 -5.73
C LEU A 61 -2.11 -15.12 -5.79
N GLY A 62 -2.65 -15.51 -6.95
CA GLY A 62 -3.33 -16.78 -7.16
C GLY A 62 -4.49 -16.97 -6.17
N PRO A 63 -4.66 -18.17 -5.58
CA PRO A 63 -5.79 -18.47 -4.70
C PRO A 63 -5.77 -17.69 -3.38
N ARG A 64 -4.67 -17.01 -3.03
CA ARG A 64 -4.58 -16.18 -1.82
C ARG A 64 -5.51 -14.96 -1.88
N LEU A 65 -5.77 -14.45 -3.08
CA LEU A 65 -6.70 -13.34 -3.31
C LEU A 65 -8.03 -13.87 -3.84
N ALA A 66 -8.99 -14.06 -2.94
CA ALA A 66 -10.32 -14.54 -3.29
C ALA A 66 -11.10 -13.51 -4.11
N ASP A 67 -11.07 -12.24 -3.68
CA ASP A 67 -11.80 -11.16 -4.36
C ASP A 67 -11.22 -9.77 -4.08
N VAL A 68 -11.58 -8.81 -4.94
CA VAL A 68 -11.32 -7.37 -4.75
C VAL A 68 -12.62 -6.62 -5.02
N ARG A 69 -13.14 -5.93 -4.00
CA ARG A 69 -14.37 -5.15 -4.09
C ARG A 69 -14.10 -3.67 -3.82
N PHE A 70 -14.59 -2.82 -4.72
CA PHE A 70 -14.57 -1.38 -4.55
C PHE A 70 -15.86 -0.91 -3.87
N VAL A 71 -15.74 0.03 -2.93
CA VAL A 71 -16.87 0.58 -2.16
C VAL A 71 -16.71 2.08 -1.98
N ASP A 72 -17.83 2.79 -1.82
CA ASP A 72 -17.82 4.18 -1.36
C ASP A 72 -17.35 4.24 0.09
N SER A 73 -16.17 4.83 0.33
CA SER A 73 -15.58 5.05 1.64
C SER A 73 -16.53 5.72 2.65
N ARG A 74 -17.47 6.56 2.21
CA ARG A 74 -18.43 7.21 3.13
C ARG A 74 -19.44 6.24 3.73
N SER A 75 -19.61 5.06 3.13
CA SER A 75 -20.62 4.08 3.50
C SER A 75 -20.05 2.78 4.08
N ASP A 76 -18.74 2.55 4.00
CA ASP A 76 -18.09 1.33 4.52
C ASP A 76 -17.11 1.64 5.65
N ALA A 77 -17.50 1.31 6.89
CA ALA A 77 -16.71 1.59 8.09
C ALA A 77 -15.31 0.95 8.07
N ARG A 78 -15.10 -0.14 7.32
CA ARG A 78 -13.78 -0.79 7.22
C ARG A 78 -12.80 0.08 6.44
N VAL A 79 -13.28 0.71 5.37
CA VAL A 79 -12.49 1.65 4.58
C VAL A 79 -12.19 2.90 5.41
N GLN A 80 -13.18 3.42 6.16
CA GLN A 80 -12.97 4.58 7.05
C GLN A 80 -11.90 4.33 8.11
N ILE A 81 -11.88 3.15 8.72
CA ILE A 81 -10.84 2.77 9.70
C ILE A 81 -9.48 2.67 9.00
N ALA A 82 -9.41 2.04 7.83
CA ALA A 82 -8.17 1.94 7.07
C ALA A 82 -7.61 3.32 6.70
N ASP A 83 -8.45 4.23 6.21
CA ASP A 83 -8.06 5.60 5.87
C ASP A 83 -7.62 6.41 7.09
N PHE A 84 -8.30 6.23 8.23
CA PHE A 84 -7.89 6.86 9.48
C PHE A 84 -6.47 6.41 9.88
N VAL A 85 -6.20 5.10 9.89
CA VAL A 85 -4.88 4.55 10.21
C VAL A 85 -3.83 5.03 9.21
N ALA A 86 -4.15 5.03 7.91
CA ALA A 86 -3.27 5.55 6.86
C ALA A 86 -2.96 7.04 7.04
N GLY A 87 -3.95 7.84 7.44
CA GLY A 87 -3.79 9.26 7.76
C GLY A 87 -2.87 9.50 8.96
N VAL A 88 -3.04 8.72 10.04
CA VAL A 88 -2.16 8.76 11.22
C VAL A 88 -0.73 8.37 10.85
N ALA A 89 -0.55 7.28 10.10
CA ALA A 89 0.73 6.82 9.59
C ALA A 89 1.44 7.89 8.76
N ARG A 90 0.73 8.49 7.80
CA ARG A 90 1.23 9.58 6.97
C ARG A 90 1.66 10.77 7.82
N ARG A 91 0.91 11.14 8.85
CA ARG A 91 1.24 12.27 9.73
C ARG A 91 2.52 12.01 10.51
N ILE A 92 2.65 10.85 11.14
CA ILE A 92 3.85 10.44 11.89
C ILE A 92 5.07 10.44 10.98
N ALA A 93 4.97 9.81 9.80
CA ALA A 93 6.05 9.78 8.82
C ALA A 93 6.44 11.19 8.35
N SER A 94 5.45 12.06 8.10
CA SER A 94 5.70 13.45 7.72
C SER A 94 6.40 14.23 8.83
N ASP A 95 6.00 14.08 10.10
CA ASP A 95 6.66 14.76 11.21
C ASP A 95 8.11 14.27 11.39
N ARG A 96 8.36 12.96 11.24
CA ARG A 96 9.73 12.41 11.21
C ARG A 96 10.57 13.02 10.09
N LEU A 97 10.06 13.08 8.86
CA LEU A 97 10.78 13.68 7.72
C LEU A 97 11.09 15.16 7.91
N ASN A 98 10.28 15.88 8.70
CA ASN A 98 10.49 17.29 9.00
C ASN A 98 11.27 17.54 10.30
N GLY A 99 11.94 16.53 10.86
CA GLY A 99 12.74 16.67 12.08
C GLY A 99 11.92 16.88 13.36
N ARG A 100 10.61 16.62 13.31
CA ARG A 100 9.67 16.71 14.46
C ARG A 100 9.14 15.34 14.88
N GLY A 101 9.76 14.25 14.41
CA GLY A 101 9.31 12.90 14.68
C GLY A 101 9.45 12.53 16.15
N GLU A 102 8.37 12.02 16.73
CA GLU A 102 8.41 11.43 18.06
C GLU A 102 8.83 9.95 17.94
N PRO A 103 9.89 9.52 18.65
CA PRO A 103 10.43 8.17 18.49
C PRO A 103 9.43 7.06 18.83
N ARG A 104 8.62 7.19 19.89
CA ARG A 104 7.66 6.15 20.27
C ARG A 104 6.57 5.97 19.22
N LEU A 105 6.02 7.06 18.67
CA LEU A 105 5.04 7.02 17.58
C LEU A 105 5.62 6.39 16.32
N THR A 106 6.89 6.65 16.01
CA THR A 106 7.59 6.03 14.88
C THR A 106 7.76 4.52 15.11
N THR A 107 8.13 4.09 16.32
CA THR A 107 8.22 2.66 16.67
C THR A 107 6.86 1.96 16.58
N LEU A 108 5.79 2.60 17.04
CA LEU A 108 4.43 2.05 16.92
C LEU A 108 3.98 1.90 15.48
N LEU A 109 4.44 2.78 14.58
CA LEU A 109 4.11 2.69 13.17
C LEU A 109 4.73 1.47 12.48
N ALA A 110 5.88 0.98 12.97
CA ALA A 110 6.61 -0.14 12.37
C ALA A 110 5.79 -1.43 12.24
N SER A 111 4.78 -1.65 13.11
CA SER A 111 3.91 -2.82 13.02
C SER A 111 2.87 -2.74 11.89
N PHE A 112 2.71 -1.57 11.27
CA PHE A 112 1.76 -1.33 10.18
C PHE A 112 2.45 -1.14 8.82
N THR A 113 3.78 -1.17 8.80
CA THR A 113 4.59 -1.02 7.58
C THR A 113 5.18 -2.37 7.18
N ASP A 114 5.23 -2.60 5.88
CA ASP A 114 6.00 -3.72 5.31
C ASP A 114 7.50 -3.45 5.53
N ALA A 115 8.21 -4.43 6.11
CA ALA A 115 9.65 -4.35 6.36
C ALA A 115 10.48 -4.33 5.06
N ASP A 116 9.92 -4.84 3.96
CA ASP A 116 10.51 -4.80 2.62
C ASP A 116 10.02 -3.58 1.82
N SER A 117 9.28 -2.66 2.45
CA SER A 117 8.82 -1.44 1.80
C SER A 117 10.01 -0.63 1.31
N VAL A 118 10.03 -0.33 0.01
CA VAL A 118 11.03 0.57 -0.60
C VAL A 118 11.00 1.98 0.00
N TRP A 119 9.96 2.30 0.76
CA TRP A 119 9.76 3.56 1.47
C TRP A 119 10.28 3.54 2.92
N ASP A 120 10.69 2.39 3.45
CA ASP A 120 11.24 2.22 4.81
C ASP A 120 12.78 2.31 4.86
N GLY A 121 13.40 2.96 3.87
CA GLY A 121 14.85 3.16 3.83
C GLY A 121 15.34 4.20 4.87
N PRO A 122 16.63 4.14 5.30
CA PRO A 122 17.18 5.16 6.17
C PRO A 122 17.06 6.55 5.53
N VAL A 123 16.54 7.50 6.32
CA VAL A 123 16.58 8.92 5.98
C VAL A 123 18.05 9.36 6.01
N GLY A 124 18.62 9.59 4.84
CA GLY A 124 19.92 10.24 4.70
C GLY A 124 19.85 11.71 5.08
#